data_AF-A0A3D3LH77-F1
#
_entry.id   AF-A0A3D3LH77-F1
#
_cell.length_a   1.000
_cell.length_b   1.000
_cell.length_c   1.000
_cell.angle_alpha   90.00
_cell.angle_beta   90.00
_cell.angle_gamma   90.00
#
_symmetry.space_group_name_H-M   'P 1'
#
loop_
_entity.id
_entity.type
_entity.pdbx_description
1 polymer ?
#
loop_
_entity_poly.entity_id
_entity_poly.type
_entity_poly.pdbx_seq_one_letter_code
_entity_poly.pdbx_strand_id
1 'polypeptide(L)'
;MSQKMWGGRFGDGPDDIMEEINASIGFDQRLAHQDVAGSMAHCQMLIDTGILSQEDGRTILDGLNQIEKEISEGTFTFSRALEDIHMN
;
A
#
# COMPACT_ATOMS: atom_id res chain seq x y z
N MET A 1 -7.40 -11.24 -13.86
CA MET A 1 -5.97 -11.40 -13.55
C MET A 1 -5.82 -11.18 -12.06
N SER A 2 -5.61 -12.23 -11.28
CA SER A 2 -5.52 -12.12 -9.82
C SER A 2 -4.16 -11.53 -9.47
N GLN A 3 -4.14 -10.28 -9.02
CA GLN A 3 -2.98 -9.56 -8.47
C GLN A 3 -2.64 -10.14 -7.09
N LYS A 4 -2.22 -11.41 -7.03
CA LYS A 4 -1.56 -11.95 -5.84
C LYS A 4 -0.07 -11.63 -5.96
N MET A 5 0.57 -11.09 -4.92
CA MET A 5 2.00 -10.71 -4.91
C MET A 5 2.92 -11.79 -5.49
N TRP A 6 2.54 -13.06 -5.34
CA TRP A 6 3.32 -14.23 -5.74
C TRP A 6 3.00 -14.78 -7.13
N GLY A 7 1.94 -14.29 -7.80
CA GLY A 7 1.38 -14.89 -9.02
C GLY A 7 2.23 -14.74 -10.29
N GLY A 8 3.25 -13.88 -10.29
CA GLY A 8 4.12 -13.67 -11.47
C GLY A 8 5.23 -14.70 -11.63
N ARG A 9 5.71 -15.32 -10.53
CA ARG A 9 6.88 -16.20 -10.52
C ARG A 9 6.56 -17.64 -10.13
N PHE A 10 5.51 -17.85 -9.34
CA PHE A 10 5.09 -19.15 -8.82
C PHE A 10 3.83 -19.63 -9.54
N GLY A 11 3.73 -20.94 -9.77
CA GLY A 11 2.56 -21.55 -10.42
C GLY A 11 1.33 -21.61 -9.50
N ASP A 12 1.57 -21.60 -8.19
CA ASP A 12 0.58 -21.68 -7.13
C ASP A 12 0.82 -20.57 -6.09
N GLY A 13 -0.18 -20.35 -5.22
CA GLY A 13 -0.05 -19.42 -4.08
C GLY A 13 0.87 -19.95 -2.98
N PRO A 14 1.27 -19.08 -2.03
CA PRO A 14 1.98 -19.54 -0.83
C PRO A 14 1.13 -20.54 -0.02
N ASP A 15 1.79 -21.47 0.66
CA ASP A 15 1.14 -22.31 1.67
C ASP A 15 0.60 -21.46 2.83
N ASP A 16 -0.45 -21.91 3.50
CA ASP A 16 -1.08 -21.20 4.63
C ASP A 16 -0.06 -20.80 5.70
N ILE A 17 0.87 -21.70 6.05
CA ILE A 17 1.91 -21.41 7.05
C ILE A 17 2.87 -20.30 6.60
N MET A 18 3.12 -20.19 5.30
CA MET A 18 3.96 -19.13 4.75
C MET A 18 3.23 -17.79 4.82
N GLU A 19 1.94 -17.75 4.48
CA GLU A 19 1.12 -16.55 4.70
C GLU A 19 1.12 -16.15 6.18
N GLU A 20 1.10 -17.12 7.10
CA GLU A 20 1.05 -16.83 8.52
C GLU A 20 2.31 -16.18 9.10
N ILE A 21 3.49 -16.67 8.69
CA ILE A 21 4.77 -16.17 9.20
C ILE A 21 5.29 -14.94 8.43
N ASN A 22 4.79 -14.71 7.21
CA ASN A 22 5.25 -13.62 6.35
C ASN A 22 4.55 -12.29 6.66
N ALA A 23 3.29 -12.33 7.10
CA ALA A 23 2.53 -11.11 7.34
C ALA A 23 3.12 -10.27 8.49
N SER A 24 3.58 -9.06 8.18
CA SER A 24 4.14 -8.09 9.13
C SER A 24 3.14 -7.03 9.59
N ILE A 25 1.94 -6.97 9.01
CA ILE A 25 0.93 -5.94 9.32
C ILE A 25 0.59 -5.83 10.81
N GLY A 26 0.67 -6.94 11.55
CA GLY A 26 0.43 -6.97 13.00
C GLY A 26 1.36 -6.07 13.82
N PHE A 27 2.48 -5.63 13.26
CA PHE A 27 3.41 -4.71 13.93
C PHE A 27 3.89 -3.54 13.07
N ASP A 28 3.94 -3.66 11.74
CA ASP A 28 4.44 -2.59 10.88
C ASP A 28 3.39 -1.50 10.56
N GLN A 29 2.10 -1.72 10.86
CA GLN A 29 1.05 -0.70 10.76
C GLN A 29 1.37 0.60 11.53
N ARG A 30 2.29 0.52 12.50
CA ARG A 30 2.84 1.70 13.20
C ARG A 30 3.57 2.68 12.27
N LEU A 31 3.92 2.25 11.06
CA LEU A 31 4.64 3.02 10.03
C LEU A 31 3.71 3.65 8.99
N ALA A 32 2.39 3.52 9.15
CA ALA A 32 1.41 3.96 8.15
C ALA A 32 1.59 5.42 7.72
N HIS A 33 1.78 6.33 8.68
CA HIS A 33 2.01 7.75 8.39
C HIS A 33 3.29 8.00 7.59
N GLN A 34 4.36 7.24 7.88
CA GLN A 34 5.62 7.35 7.14
C GLN A 34 5.48 6.80 5.72
N ASP A 35 4.75 5.70 5.55
CA ASP A 35 4.48 5.12 4.25
C ASP A 35 3.65 6.05 3.35
N VAL A 36 2.55 6.60 3.88
CA VAL A 36 1.71 7.56 3.16
C VAL A 36 2.50 8.81 2.76
N ALA A 37 3.32 9.37 3.67
CA ALA A 37 4.17 10.52 3.37
C ALA A 37 5.19 10.22 2.28
N GLY A 38 5.81 9.03 2.31
CA GLY A 38 6.74 8.56 1.28
C GLY A 38 6.04 8.39 -0.08
N SER A 39 4.84 7.80 -0.08
CA SER A 39 4.02 7.61 -1.26
C SER A 39 3.56 8.93 -1.90
N MET A 40 3.20 9.93 -1.10
CA MET A 40 2.89 11.28 -1.61
C MET A 40 4.09 11.94 -2.27
N ALA A 41 5.27 11.88 -1.63
CA ALA A 41 6.50 12.42 -2.20
C ALA A 41 6.89 11.71 -3.50
N HIS A 42 6.74 10.38 -3.54
CA HIS A 42 6.98 9.60 -4.74
C HIS A 42 6.01 9.96 -5.86
N CYS A 43 4.71 10.09 -5.56
CA CYS A 43 3.71 10.54 -6.52
C CYS A 43 4.05 11.92 -7.11
N GLN A 44 4.45 12.88 -6.27
CA GLN A 44 4.87 14.19 -6.76
C GLN A 44 6.08 14.11 -7.71
N MET A 45 7.08 13.30 -7.37
CA MET A 45 8.22 13.06 -8.26
C MET A 45 7.81 12.44 -9.60
N LEU A 46 6.86 11.50 -9.60
CA LEU A 46 6.35 10.88 -10.83
C LEU A 46 5.60 11.87 -11.73
N ILE A 47 4.89 12.84 -11.13
CA ILE A 47 4.29 13.97 -11.86
C ILE A 47 5.38 14.85 -12.47
N ASP A 48 6.37 15.25 -11.67
CA ASP A 48 7.42 16.18 -12.08
C ASP A 48 8.31 15.61 -13.20
N THR A 49 8.46 14.29 -13.25
CA THR A 49 9.19 13.56 -14.29
C THR A 49 8.34 13.18 -15.50
N GLY A 50 7.04 13.48 -15.48
CA GLY A 50 6.11 13.21 -16.57
C GLY A 50 5.75 11.72 -16.75
N ILE A 51 6.02 10.88 -15.75
CA ILE A 51 5.57 9.47 -15.73
C ILE A 51 4.07 9.41 -15.44
N LEU A 52 3.60 10.27 -14.54
CA LEU A 52 2.17 10.49 -14.29
C LEU A 52 1.72 11.82 -14.90
N SER A 53 0.49 11.83 -15.40
CA SER A 53 -0.17 13.08 -15.73
C SER A 53 -0.48 13.88 -14.45
N GLN A 54 -0.61 15.20 -14.58
CA GLN A 54 -1.02 16.06 -13.46
C GLN A 54 -2.39 15.65 -12.90
N GLU A 55 -3.32 15.20 -13.76
CA GLU A 55 -4.66 14.78 -13.38
C GLU A 55 -4.64 13.47 -12.59
N ASP A 56 -3.93 12.45 -13.09
CA ASP A 56 -3.81 11.17 -12.40
C ASP A 56 -3.05 11.33 -11.08
N GLY A 57 -1.97 12.10 -11.08
CA GLY A 57 -1.19 12.39 -9.89
C GLY A 57 -2.01 13.12 -8.82
N ARG A 58 -2.84 14.11 -9.20
CA ARG A 58 -3.76 14.77 -8.27
C ARG A 58 -4.74 13.78 -7.65
N THR A 59 -5.30 12.89 -8.47
CA THR A 59 -6.26 11.86 -8.01
C THR A 59 -5.61 10.92 -7.00
N ILE A 60 -4.37 10.49 -7.25
CA ILE A 60 -3.60 9.65 -6.31
C ILE A 60 -3.33 10.39 -5.00
N LEU A 61 -2.87 11.64 -5.07
CA LEU A 61 -2.60 12.47 -3.88
C LEU A 61 -3.85 12.69 -3.04
N ASP A 62 -5.01 12.94 -3.66
CA ASP A 62 -6.27 13.10 -2.94
C ASP A 62 -6.68 11.79 -2.24
N GLY A 63 -6.48 10.64 -2.89
CA GLY A 63 -6.67 9.32 -2.27
C GLY A 63 -5.74 9.05 -1.08
N LEU A 64 -4.46 9.38 -1.21
CA LEU A 64 -3.49 9.26 -0.11
C LEU A 64 -3.83 10.16 1.09
N ASN A 65 -4.36 11.37 0.83
CA ASN A 65 -4.83 12.25 1.91
C ASN A 65 -6.06 11.68 2.63
N GLN A 66 -6.96 11.04 1.89
CA GLN A 66 -8.11 10.36 2.50
C GLN A 66 -7.66 9.19 3.39
N ILE A 67 -6.69 8.39 2.93
CA ILE A 67 -6.10 7.29 3.70
C ILE A 67 -5.43 7.82 4.98
N GLU A 68 -4.60 8.87 4.88
CA GLU A 68 -3.95 9.50 6.04
C GLU A 68 -4.96 9.95 7.11
N LYS A 69 -6.09 10.51 6.66
CA LYS A 69 -7.17 10.93 7.54
C LYS A 69 -7.83 9.73 8.23
N GLU A 70 -8.14 8.68 7.50
CA GLU A 70 -8.76 7.46 8.06
C GLU A 70 -7.83 6.77 9.08
N ILE A 71 -6.53 6.73 8.81
CA ILE A 71 -5.52 6.23 9.75
C ILE A 71 -5.50 7.10 11.02
N SER A 72 -5.45 8.42 10.85
CA SER A 72 -5.42 9.39 11.97
C SER A 72 -6.68 9.34 12.84
N GLU A 73 -7.83 9.08 12.23
CA GLU A 73 -9.13 8.94 12.91
C GLU A 73 -9.35 7.53 13.48
N GLY A 74 -8.46 6.57 13.19
CA GLY A 74 -8.59 5.18 13.60
C GLY A 74 -9.75 4.43 12.92
N THR A 75 -10.19 4.91 11.75
CA THR A 75 -11.28 4.33 10.96
C THR A 75 -10.79 3.44 9.82
N PHE A 76 -9.51 3.53 9.47
CA PHE A 76 -8.88 2.64 8.49
C PHE A 76 -8.85 1.19 8.98
N THR A 77 -9.27 0.24 8.13
CA THR A 77 -9.30 -1.19 8.47
C THR A 77 -8.16 -1.93 7.78
N PHE A 78 -7.14 -2.29 8.56
CA PHE A 78 -6.04 -3.12 8.07
C PHE A 78 -6.47 -4.57 7.81
N SER A 79 -5.95 -5.16 6.75
CA SER A 79 -6.17 -6.52 6.32
C SER A 79 -4.86 -7.31 6.38
N ARG A 80 -4.89 -8.41 7.15
CA ARG A 80 -3.79 -9.38 7.17
C ARG A 80 -3.55 -10.05 5.81
N ALA A 81 -4.58 -10.15 4.97
CA ALA A 81 -4.45 -10.72 3.63
C ALA A 81 -3.60 -9.85 2.69
N LEU A 82 -3.32 -8.60 3.07
CA LEU A 82 -2.44 -7.69 2.33
C LEU A 82 -0.99 -7.74 2.86
N GLU A 83 -0.66 -8.68 3.75
CA GLU A 83 0.70 -8.98 4.24
C GLU A 83 1.34 -7.87 5.12
N ASP A 84 1.54 -6.65 4.60
CA ASP A 84 2.30 -5.57 5.21
C ASP A 84 1.66 -4.18 5.02
N ILE A 85 2.19 -3.14 5.67
CA ILE A 85 1.63 -1.78 5.63
C ILE A 85 1.60 -1.14 4.24
N HIS A 86 2.55 -1.45 3.36
CA HIS A 86 2.67 -0.82 2.04
C HIS A 86 1.61 -1.32 1.07
N MET A 87 1.11 -2.53 1.33
CA MET A 87 0.08 -3.19 0.53
C MET A 87 -1.33 -2.99 1.10
N ASN A 88 -1.45 -2.41 2.31
CA ASN A 88 -2.70 -2.07 2.99
C ASN A 88 -3.21 -0.70 2.57
#